data_AF-A0AAX3VL87-F1
#
_entry.id   AF-A0AAX3VL87-F1
#
_cell.length_a   1.000
_cell.length_b   1.000
_cell.length_c   1.000
_cell.angle_alpha   90.00
_cell.angle_beta   90.00
_cell.angle_gamma   90.00
#
_symmetry.space_group_name_H-M   'P 1'
#
loop_
_entity.id
_entity.type
_entity.pdbx_description
1 polymer ?
#
loop_
_entity_poly.entity_id
_entity_poly.type
_entity_poly.pdbx_seq_one_letter_code
_entity_poly.pdbx_strand_id
1 'polypeptide(L)' 'MGGTEGGGEGSPVKDPDTWVTGDEPMTGPQRSYLDTLAREAGEELPGTLTKAEASEQIDRLQDATGRGA' A
#
# COMPACT_ATOMS: atom_id res chain seq x y z
N MET A 1 -47.21 -21.44 -14.37
CA MET A 1 -46.73 -22.22 -13.21
C MET A 1 -45.59 -23.11 -13.72
N GLY A 2 -44.30 -22.99 -13.43
CA GLY A 2 -43.31 -22.08 -12.83
C GLY A 2 -41.95 -22.53 -13.42
N GLY A 3 -40.87 -21.78 -13.62
CA GLY A 3 -40.25 -20.75 -12.78
C GLY A 3 -39.02 -21.36 -12.08
N THR A 4 -37.83 -21.28 -12.69
CA THR A 4 -36.45 -21.27 -12.10
C THR A 4 -35.49 -20.86 -13.26
N GLU A 5 -34.88 -19.67 -13.37
CA GLU A 5 -33.85 -19.05 -12.50
C GLU A 5 -32.65 -20.01 -12.36
N GLY A 6 -31.43 -19.77 -12.83
CA GLY A 6 -30.59 -18.58 -12.81
C GLY A 6 -29.28 -18.98 -12.11
N GLY A 7 -28.10 -18.70 -12.70
CA GLY A 7 -26.83 -19.00 -12.04
C GLY A 7 -25.64 -18.99 -12.98
N GLY A 8 -25.15 -17.80 -13.34
CA GLY A 8 -23.86 -17.65 -13.99
C GLY A 8 -22.74 -18.00 -13.02
N GLU A 9 -21.93 -19.00 -13.37
CA GLU A 9 -20.62 -19.22 -12.75
C GLU A 9 -19.62 -18.19 -13.31
N GLY A 10 -19.82 -16.94 -12.88
CA GLY A 10 -18.77 -15.95 -12.89
C GLY A 10 -17.78 -16.29 -11.77
N SER A 11 -16.51 -16.39 -12.12
CA SER A 11 -15.37 -16.50 -11.20
C SER A 11 -15.56 -15.61 -9.97
N PRO A 12 -15.07 -15.99 -8.78
CA PRO A 12 -14.98 -15.06 -7.66
C PRO A 12 -13.93 -14.00 -8.02
N VAL A 13 -14.34 -13.00 -8.78
CA VAL A 13 -13.67 -11.70 -8.86
C VAL A 13 -13.88 -11.11 -7.48
N LYS A 14 -12.94 -11.41 -6.57
CA LYS A 14 -12.89 -10.75 -5.28
C LYS A 14 -12.78 -9.25 -5.59
N ASP A 15 -13.77 -8.47 -5.16
CA ASP A 15 -13.76 -7.02 -5.27
C ASP A 15 -12.42 -6.48 -4.74
N PRO A 16 -11.58 -5.87 -5.59
CA PRO A 16 -10.25 -5.39 -5.21
C PRO A 16 -10.30 -4.34 -4.08
N ASP A 17 -11.46 -3.70 -3.89
CA ASP A 17 -11.76 -2.76 -2.81
C ASP A 17 -11.72 -3.38 -1.40
N THR A 18 -11.69 -4.71 -1.26
CA THR A 18 -11.54 -5.40 0.03
C THR A 18 -10.09 -5.75 0.40
N TRP A 19 -9.10 -5.45 -0.43
CA TRP A 19 -7.69 -5.55 -0.04
C TRP A 19 -7.26 -4.33 0.80
N VAL A 20 -7.73 -4.29 2.05
CA VAL A 20 -7.30 -3.38 3.13
C VAL A 20 -5.87 -3.63 3.63
N THR A 21 -4.97 -4.16 2.78
CA THR A 21 -3.56 -4.35 3.18
C THR A 21 -2.80 -3.03 3.42
N GLY A 22 -3.48 -1.89 3.20
CA GLY A 22 -2.94 -0.57 3.40
C GLY A 22 -2.99 -0.06 4.84
N ASP A 23 -4.03 -0.41 5.62
CA ASP A 23 -4.24 0.10 7.00
C ASP A 23 -3.44 -0.65 8.07
N GLU A 24 -2.69 -1.68 7.68
CA GLU A 24 -1.78 -2.38 8.59
C GLU A 24 -0.66 -1.43 9.06
N PRO A 25 -0.09 -1.60 10.26
CA PRO A 25 1.09 -0.85 10.65
C PRO A 25 2.24 -1.10 9.67
N MET A 26 3.07 -0.08 9.42
CA MET A 26 4.24 -0.25 8.53
C MET A 26 5.09 -1.45 8.97
N THR A 27 5.60 -2.19 8.00
CA THR A 27 6.50 -3.31 8.27
C THR A 27 7.87 -2.80 8.72
N GLY A 28 8.62 -3.62 9.47
CA GLY A 28 10.00 -3.31 9.85
C GLY A 28 10.90 -2.90 8.68
N PRO A 29 10.88 -3.62 7.54
CA PRO A 29 11.62 -3.23 6.34
C PRO A 29 11.22 -1.86 5.78
N GLN A 30 9.92 -1.56 5.69
CA GLN A 30 9.46 -0.24 5.26
C GLN A 30 9.96 0.87 6.19
N ARG A 31 9.91 0.65 7.51
CA ARG A 31 10.44 1.61 8.50
C ARG A 31 11.93 1.91 8.31
N SER A 32 12.75 0.86 8.20
CA SER A 32 14.21 1.04 8.03
C SER A 32 14.55 1.74 6.70
N TYR A 33 13.78 1.44 5.65
CA TYR A 33 14.00 2.07 4.36
C TYR A 33 13.58 3.54 4.34
N LEU A 34 12.43 3.86 4.94
CA LEU A 34 11.98 5.23 5.17
C LEU A 34 12.98 6.05 6.00
N ASP A 35 13.55 5.49 7.07
CA ASP A 35 14.58 6.19 7.88
C ASP A 35 15.78 6.61 7.02
N THR A 36 16.24 5.70 6.16
CA THR A 36 17.36 5.98 5.25
C THR A 36 17.01 7.09 4.26
N LEU A 37 15.85 6.97 3.62
CA LEU A 37 15.35 7.94 2.64
C LEU A 37 15.11 9.32 3.26
N ALA A 38 14.50 9.37 4.45
CA ALA A 38 14.23 10.59 5.18
C ALA A 38 15.53 11.32 5.55
N ARG A 39 16.54 10.58 6.02
CA ARG A 39 17.87 11.13 6.33
C ARG A 39 18.59 11.69 5.11
N GLU A 40 18.45 11.04 3.94
CA GLU A 40 19.04 11.53 2.69
C GLU A 40 18.31 12.75 2.15
N ALA A 41 16.97 12.79 2.27
CA ALA A 41 16.16 13.94 1.91
C ALA A 41 16.27 15.10 2.93
N GLY A 42 16.80 14.84 4.12
CA GLY A 42 16.81 15.79 5.23
C GLY A 42 15.41 16.07 5.80
N GLU A 43 14.46 15.15 5.61
CA GLU A 43 13.09 15.21 6.13
C GLU A 43 12.94 14.31 7.37
N GLU A 44 11.98 14.62 8.23
CA GLU A 44 11.60 13.77 9.36
C GLU A 44 10.21 13.19 9.11
N LEU A 45 10.08 11.86 9.22
CA LEU A 45 8.82 11.17 8.98
C LEU A 45 8.16 10.73 10.28
N PRO A 46 6.82 10.73 10.34
CA PRO A 46 6.11 10.19 11.49
C PRO A 46 6.37 8.69 11.64
N GLY A 47 6.70 8.25 12.87
CA GLY A 47 7.03 6.86 13.17
C GLY A 47 5.83 5.90 13.23
N THR A 48 4.62 6.38 12.91
CA THR A 48 3.34 5.67 13.07
C THR A 48 2.57 5.52 11.75
N LEU A 49 3.27 5.55 10.62
CA LEU A 49 2.66 5.30 9.31
C LEU A 49 2.11 3.87 9.22
N THR A 50 1.01 3.75 8.50
CA THR A 50 0.51 2.48 8.00
C THR A 50 1.40 1.96 6.86
N LYS A 51 1.19 0.73 6.43
CA LYS A 51 1.91 0.08 5.36
C LYS A 51 1.65 0.77 4.02
N ALA A 52 0.43 1.22 3.76
CA ALA A 52 0.11 2.01 2.57
C ALA A 52 0.82 3.36 2.60
N GLU A 53 0.65 4.13 3.68
CA GLU A 53 1.29 5.45 3.80
C GLU A 53 2.82 5.31 3.76
N ALA A 54 3.38 4.25 4.35
CA ALA A 54 4.81 4.00 4.30
C ALA A 54 5.28 3.73 2.86
N SER A 55 4.52 2.97 2.06
CA SER A 55 4.82 2.77 0.65
C SER A 55 4.74 4.07 -0.16
N GLU A 56 3.71 4.90 0.04
CA GLU A 56 3.58 6.20 -0.62
C GLU A 56 4.75 7.14 -0.29
N GLN A 57 5.16 7.16 0.98
CA GLN A 57 6.30 7.98 1.42
C GLN A 57 7.63 7.46 0.90
N ILE A 58 7.78 6.14 0.72
CA ILE A 58 8.94 5.54 0.06
C ILE A 58 9.05 6.07 -1.36
N ASP A 59 7.98 5.98 -2.14
CA ASP A 59 7.98 6.39 -3.55
C ASP A 59 8.30 7.89 -3.68
N ARG A 60 7.62 8.73 -2.89
CA ARG A 60 7.89 10.18 -2.83
C ARG A 60 9.36 10.48 -2.52
N LEU A 61 9.93 9.82 -1.51
CA LEU A 61 11.31 10.10 -1.09
C LEU A 61 12.33 9.51 -2.06
N GLN A 62 12.06 8.38 -2.70
CA GLN A 62 12.90 7.85 -3.77
C GLN A 62 13.01 8.85 -4.92
N ASP A 63 11.89 9.46 -5.32
CA ASP A 63 11.89 10.49 -6.36
C ASP A 63 12.64 11.74 -5.90
N ALA A 64 12.41 12.20 -4.65
CA ALA A 64 13.08 13.38 -4.10
C ALA A 64 14.61 13.20 -3.93
N THR A 65 15.05 11.97 -3.63
CA THR A 65 16.48 11.62 -3.49
C THR A 65 17.14 11.21 -4.80
N GLY A 66 16.39 11.16 -5.92
CA GLY A 66 16.92 10.79 -7.24
C GLY A 66 17.21 9.30 -7.42
N ARG A 67 16.52 8.42 -6.66
CA ARG A 67 16.61 6.95 -6.75
C ARG A 67 15.49 6.30 -7.56
N GLY A 68 14.42 7.01 -7.88
CA GLY A 68 13.35 6.54 -8.78
C GLY A 68 13.75 6.71 -10.25
N ALA A 69 14.36 5.67 -10.85
CA ALA A 69 14.71 5.61 -12.27
C ALA A 69 14.46 4.20 -12.83
#